data_AF-A0A7V5U2T8-F1
#
_entry.id   AF-A0A7V5U2T8-F1
#
_cell.length_a   1.000
_cell.length_b   1.000
_cell.length_c   1.000
_cell.angle_alpha   90.00
_cell.angle_beta   90.00
_cell.angle_gamma   90.00
#
_symmetry.space_group_name_H-M   'P 1'
#
loop_
_entity.id
_entity.type
_entity.pdbx_description
1 polymer ?
#
loop_
_entity_poly.entity_id
_entity_poly.type
_entity_poly.pdbx_seq_one_letter_code
_entity_poly.pdbx_strand_id
1 'polypeptide(L)' 'AAKEAGVKLLIGTDAHITDQMSYLHLGVAVARRGWCEKDDILNTLNYRQFKKYLKDIVSWKLKQRS' A
#
# COMPACT_ATOMS: atom_id res chain seq x y z
N ALA A 1 11.07 -5.73 9.96
CA ALA A 1 11.79 -5.20 8.78
C ALA A 1 11.06 -4.04 8.08
N ALA A 2 10.11 -4.27 7.15
CA ALA A 2 9.50 -3.16 6.37
C ALA A 2 8.66 -2.18 7.21
N LYS A 3 7.83 -2.70 8.13
CA LYS A 3 7.10 -1.89 9.13
C LYS A 3 8.06 -1.05 9.98
N GLU A 4 9.06 -1.70 10.57
CA GLU A 4 10.09 -1.05 11.42
C GLU A 4 10.89 0.02 10.66
N ALA A 5 11.10 -0.16 9.36
CA ALA A 5 11.74 0.83 8.50
C ALA A 5 10.82 2.01 8.12
N GLY A 6 9.58 2.04 8.60
CA GLY A 6 8.60 3.10 8.33
C GLY A 6 8.09 3.13 6.89
N VAL A 7 8.30 2.05 6.12
CA VAL A 7 7.88 1.97 4.71
C VAL A 7 6.39 1.69 4.65
N LYS A 8 5.65 2.47 3.84
CA LYS A 8 4.23 2.21 3.58
C LYS A 8 4.06 0.99 2.68
N LEU A 9 3.11 0.12 3.03
CA LEU A 9 2.83 -1.13 2.33
C LEU A 9 1.50 -1.04 1.56
N LEU A 10 1.36 -1.86 0.52
CA LEU A 10 0.14 -1.99 -0.27
C LEU A 10 -0.16 -3.48 -0.49
N ILE A 11 -1.43 -3.84 -0.35
CA ILE A 11 -1.92 -5.21 -0.53
C ILE A 11 -2.58 -5.31 -1.91
N GLY A 12 -2.13 -6.29 -2.70
CA GLY A 12 -2.71 -6.64 -3.99
C GLY A 12 -2.70 -8.15 -4.18
N THR A 13 -3.62 -8.66 -5.01
CA THR A 13 -3.78 -10.10 -5.30
C THR A 13 -3.04 -10.55 -6.55
N ASP A 14 -2.47 -9.61 -7.32
CA ASP A 14 -1.92 -9.88 -8.66
C ASP A 14 -2.93 -10.60 -9.57
N ALA A 15 -4.18 -10.13 -9.54
CA ALA A 15 -5.29 -10.76 -10.23
C ALA A 15 -5.16 -10.63 -11.76
N HIS A 16 -5.21 -11.77 -12.44
CA HIS A 16 -5.28 -11.91 -13.89
C HIS A 16 -6.71 -12.19 -14.38
N ILE A 17 -7.62 -12.56 -13.45
CA ILE A 17 -9.07 -12.68 -13.66
C ILE A 17 -9.81 -12.08 -12.46
N THR A 18 -11.07 -11.68 -12.64
CA THR A 18 -11.88 -11.00 -11.62
C THR A 18 -11.98 -11.76 -10.30
N ASP A 19 -12.14 -13.08 -10.36
CA ASP A 19 -12.42 -13.91 -9.20
C ASP A 19 -11.23 -13.97 -8.22
N GLN A 20 -10.01 -13.75 -8.73
CA GLN A 20 -8.80 -13.70 -7.92
C GLN A 20 -8.77 -12.48 -6.98
N MET A 21 -9.59 -11.45 -7.22
CA MET A 21 -9.74 -10.33 -6.27
C MET A 21 -10.27 -10.78 -4.90
N SER A 22 -10.96 -11.92 -4.84
CA SER A 22 -11.45 -12.49 -3.57
C SER A 22 -10.31 -12.85 -2.61
N TYR A 23 -9.08 -13.06 -3.09
CA TYR A 23 -7.92 -13.41 -2.28
C TYR A 23 -7.32 -12.25 -1.48
N LEU A 24 -7.86 -11.03 -1.57
CA LEU A 24 -7.32 -9.85 -0.87
C LEU A 24 -7.22 -10.06 0.65
N HIS A 25 -8.12 -10.88 1.22
CA HIS A 25 -8.11 -11.25 2.64
C HIS A 25 -6.83 -12.00 3.07
N LEU A 26 -6.17 -12.73 2.17
CA LEU A 26 -4.89 -13.39 2.45
C LEU A 26 -3.79 -12.36 2.72
N GLY A 27 -3.78 -11.26 1.94
CA GLY A 27 -2.85 -10.15 2.16
C GLY A 27 -3.09 -9.44 3.50
N VAL A 28 -4.36 -9.29 3.91
CA VAL A 28 -4.71 -8.76 5.24
C VAL A 28 -4.22 -9.69 6.35
N ALA A 29 -4.35 -11.01 6.20
CA ALA A 29 -3.85 -11.98 7.16
C ALA A 29 -2.32 -11.92 7.29
N VAL A 30 -1.59 -11.73 6.18
CA VAL A 30 -0.13 -11.50 6.21
C VAL A 30 0.21 -10.20 6.94
N ALA A 31 -0.48 -9.09 6.63
CA ALA A 31 -0.26 -7.80 7.30
C ALA A 31 -0.46 -7.90 8.81
N ARG A 32 -1.51 -8.59 9.27
CA ARG A 32 -1.75 -8.85 10.70
C ARG A 32 -0.64 -9.67 11.35
N ARG A 33 -0.16 -10.72 10.68
CA ARG A 33 1.00 -11.51 11.17
C ARG A 33 2.29 -10.68 11.23
N GLY A 34 2.41 -9.67 10.38
CA GLY A 34 3.48 -8.67 10.42
C GLY A 34 3.22 -7.51 11.38
N TRP A 35 2.19 -7.60 12.23
CA TRP A 35 1.81 -6.59 13.21
C TRP A 35 1.54 -5.22 12.57
N CYS A 36 1.19 -5.17 11.28
CA CYS A 36 0.91 -3.91 10.60
C CYS A 36 -0.40 -3.31 11.11
N GLU A 37 -0.39 -2.00 11.31
CA GLU A 37 -1.55 -1.20 11.70
C GLU A 37 -2.19 -0.54 10.49
N LYS A 38 -3.35 0.09 10.70
CA LYS A 38 -4.10 0.77 9.63
C LYS A 38 -3.23 1.76 8.86
N ASP A 39 -2.42 2.52 9.59
CA ASP A 39 -1.60 3.59 9.03
C ASP A 39 -0.38 3.05 8.24
N ASP A 40 -0.03 1.77 8.40
CA ASP A 40 1.05 1.13 7.64
C ASP A 40 0.58 0.71 6.24
N ILE A 41 -0.73 0.51 6.04
CA ILE A 41 -1.32 -0.07 4.83
C ILE A 41 -2.05 1.00 4.01
N LEU A 42 -1.58 1.28 2.80
CA LEU A 42 -2.14 2.30 1.91
C LEU A 42 -3.56 2.01 1.43
N ASN A 43 -3.98 0.74 1.38
CA ASN A 43 -5.35 0.35 1.01
C ASN A 43 -6.43 0.91 1.96
N THR A 44 -6.05 1.39 3.15
CA THR A 44 -6.97 1.96 4.14
C THR A 44 -7.29 3.43 3.88
N LEU A 45 -6.51 4.09 3.01
CA LEU A 45 -6.74 5.45 2.58
C LEU A 45 -7.95 5.51 1.64
N ASN A 46 -8.74 6.58 1.76
CA ASN A 46 -9.74 6.85 0.73
C ASN A 46 -9.07 7.30 -0.58
N TYR A 47 -9.84 7.29 -1.67
CA TYR A 47 -9.34 7.64 -3.01
C TYR A 47 -8.61 9.00 -3.06
N ARG A 48 -9.14 10.04 -2.40
CA ARG A 48 -8.53 11.39 -2.41
C ARG A 48 -7.18 11.39 -1.69
N GLN A 49 -7.11 10.73 -0.53
CA GLN A 49 -5.88 10.59 0.24
C GLN A 49 -4.82 9.80 -0.54
N PHE A 50 -5.19 8.65 -1.09
CA PHE A 50 -4.27 7.81 -1.86
C PHE A 50 -3.75 8.52 -3.12
N LYS A 51 -4.64 9.19 -3.86
CA LYS A 51 -4.25 10.00 -5.03
C LYS A 51 -3.29 11.13 -4.67
N LYS A 52 -3.51 11.80 -3.54
CA LYS A 52 -2.59 12.83 -3.04
C LYS A 52 -1.23 12.22 -2.70
N TYR A 53 -1.21 11.11 -1.96
CA TYR A 53 0.02 10.40 -1.60
C TYR A 53 0.89 10.05 -2.82
N LEU A 54 0.28 9.52 -3.89
CA LEU A 54 0.98 9.20 -5.13
C LEU A 54 1.57 10.44 -5.82
N LYS A 55 0.82 11.55 -5.88
CA LYS A 55 1.31 12.81 -6.45
C LYS A 55 2.49 13.36 -5.67
N ASP A 56 2.41 13.35 -4.35
CA ASP A 56 3.46 13.87 -3.47
C ASP A 56 4.77 13.10 -3.68
N ILE A 57 4.71 11.76 -3.82
CA ILE A 57 5.88 10.93 -4.14
C ILE A 57 6.49 11.27 -5.50
N VAL A 58 5.67 11.39 -6.55
CA VAL A 58 6.15 11.69 -7.90
C VAL A 58 6.80 13.07 -7.93
N SER A 59 6.15 14.08 -7.33
CA SER A 59 6.71 15.42 -7.22
C SER A 59 8.02 15.45 -6.45
N TRP A 60 8.13 14.69 -5.35
CA TRP A 60 9.38 14.53 -4.62
C TRP A 60 10.48 13.91 -5.50
N LYS A 61 10.21 12.80 -6.21
CA LYS A 61 11.19 12.15 -7.10
C LYS A 61 11.67 13.05 -8.23
N LEU A 62 10.79 13.87 -8.81
CA LEU A 62 11.16 14.81 -9.87
C LEU A 62 12.09 15.91 -9.36
N LYS A 63 11.85 16.42 -8.14
CA LYS A 63 12.71 17.44 -7.52
C LYS A 63 14.10 16.92 -7.16
N GLN A 64 14.23 15.64 -6.78
CA GLN A 64 15.52 15.02 -6.43
C GLN A 64 16.41 14.70 -7.64
N ARG A 65 15.88 14.81 -8.86
CA ARG A 65 16.59 14.56 -10.12
C ARG A 65 17.09 15.83 -10.81
N SER A 66 16.73 17.00 -10.28
CA SER A 66 17.22 18.33 -10.65
C SER A 66 18.31 18.77 -9.70
#